data_AF-A0A7H9E615-F1
#
_entry.id   AF-A0A7H9E615-F1
#
_cell.length_a   1.000
_cell.length_b   1.000
_cell.length_c   1.000
_cell.angle_alpha   90.00
_cell.angle_beta   90.00
_cell.angle_gamma   90.00
#
_symmetry.space_group_name_H-M   'P 1'
#
loop_
_entity.id
_entity.type
_entity.pdbx_description
1 polymer ?
#
loop_
_entity_poly.entity_id
_entity_poly.type
_entity_poly.pdbx_seq_one_letter_code
_entity_poly.pdbx_strand_id
1 'polypeptide(L)'
;MNLFKHTKGIVDRIVGAKKRSAMDKDSELLDPMQKYTTVGEYHVGAVDGTPHGKDYVLTVYQDEDGVLRQALSPETTTKLAPEYLRKYNAKLGHFRAFHNKKTGRRYWVENYLDNFTTEVKKHIRPGTNSVNIGVITDTHFKDKDSSDFYGFNGLQHVQEFSYLDQSGLLDLKVHLGDWIDGSDAGLVSESELVKLNKSFKSDQVPYLSIKGNHDENDKFDEHHDLKASFPENEFENIMWPDMYRQREIHYVSRRHGVAYFDLDDVRVISVNTSDVPYELNNRGQKRYDNKIVLAVREDQIEEIIEILTNSSNKKIILMSHANPINRKGSNALKYNGRSLHELLVAFNQRERGRMHTSDSVPAEFRLSNDFDFTNVKNARIVAYFCGHRHREDQYRINGIQYILFNCSALMGPNHSLTTKYNKNLDRQIDHSNEFAGYIVNVDLKRHRIQAFGYGAASRRRVYFI
;
A
#
# COMPACT_ATOMS: atom_id res chain seq x y z
N MET A 1 -15.18 41.34 -12.21
CA MET A 1 -14.49 40.30 -11.41
C MET A 1 -14.40 38.91 -12.09
N ASN A 2 -14.64 38.75 -13.40
CA ASN A 2 -14.61 37.43 -14.06
C ASN A 2 -13.43 37.16 -15.01
N LEU A 3 -12.51 38.10 -15.26
CA LEU A 3 -11.34 37.83 -16.11
C LEU A 3 -10.16 37.16 -15.37
N PHE A 4 -10.05 37.30 -14.05
CA PHE A 4 -8.90 36.78 -13.29
C PHE A 4 -8.96 35.27 -12.95
N LYS A 5 -10.13 34.63 -13.08
CA LYS A 5 -10.27 33.17 -12.85
C LYS A 5 -9.90 32.33 -14.07
N HIS A 6 -10.10 32.85 -15.28
CA HIS A 6 -9.76 32.13 -16.51
C HIS A 6 -8.26 32.13 -16.83
N THR A 7 -7.54 33.19 -16.47
CA THR A 7 -6.09 33.27 -16.70
C THR A 7 -5.30 32.34 -15.78
N LYS A 8 -5.71 32.16 -14.50
CA LYS A 8 -5.06 31.18 -13.59
C LYS A 8 -5.19 29.74 -14.08
N GLY A 9 -6.38 29.33 -14.56
CA GLY A 9 -6.60 27.96 -15.04
C GLY A 9 -5.86 27.63 -16.34
N ILE A 10 -5.57 28.64 -17.18
CA ILE A 10 -4.78 28.47 -18.40
C ILE A 10 -3.28 28.43 -18.07
N VAL A 11 -2.81 29.27 -17.15
CA VAL A 11 -1.40 29.24 -16.69
C VAL A 11 -1.08 27.93 -15.97
N ASP A 12 -1.96 27.40 -15.11
CA ASP A 12 -1.76 26.09 -14.48
C ASP A 12 -1.78 24.93 -15.48
N ARG A 13 -2.59 25.02 -16.55
CA ARG A 13 -2.58 24.04 -17.66
C ARG A 13 -1.31 24.11 -18.50
N ILE A 14 -0.80 25.31 -18.80
CA ILE A 14 0.40 25.51 -19.61
C ILE A 14 1.66 25.15 -18.81
N VAL A 15 1.71 25.47 -17.51
CA VAL A 15 2.78 25.04 -16.60
C VAL A 15 2.72 23.52 -16.37
N GLY A 16 1.51 22.95 -16.25
CA GLY A 16 1.31 21.51 -16.16
C GLY A 16 1.69 20.75 -17.44
N ALA A 17 1.40 21.34 -18.62
CA ALA A 17 1.77 20.78 -19.91
C ALA A 17 3.28 20.92 -20.21
N LYS A 18 3.91 22.06 -19.88
CA LYS A 18 5.37 22.24 -19.99
C LYS A 18 6.15 21.40 -18.97
N LYS A 19 5.58 21.11 -17.79
CA LYS A 19 6.17 20.13 -16.86
C LYS A 19 6.00 18.69 -17.31
N ARG A 20 4.87 18.35 -17.96
CA ARG A 20 4.71 17.03 -18.62
C ARG A 20 5.64 16.86 -19.82
N SER A 21 5.85 17.89 -20.63
CA SER A 21 6.82 17.81 -21.73
C SER A 21 8.28 17.85 -21.26
N ALA A 22 8.54 18.24 -20.01
CA ALA A 22 9.84 18.05 -19.37
C ALA A 22 10.00 16.63 -18.79
N MET A 23 8.90 15.87 -18.64
CA MET A 23 8.94 14.44 -18.27
C MET A 23 9.16 13.52 -19.49
N ASP A 24 8.81 13.98 -20.70
CA ASP A 24 9.09 13.25 -21.96
C ASP A 24 10.57 13.28 -22.37
N LYS A 25 11.48 13.80 -21.53
CA LYS A 25 12.94 13.80 -21.79
C LYS A 25 13.79 12.95 -20.86
N ASP A 26 13.18 12.26 -19.88
CA ASP A 26 13.88 11.28 -19.02
C ASP A 26 13.28 9.87 -19.19
N SER A 27 13.03 9.46 -20.44
CA SER A 27 12.79 8.05 -20.79
C SER A 27 14.07 7.20 -20.74
N GLU A 28 15.21 7.77 -20.34
CA GLU A 28 16.48 7.05 -20.15
C GLU A 28 16.55 6.46 -18.73
N LEU A 29 15.80 5.38 -18.49
CA LEU A 29 16.01 4.51 -17.33
C LEU A 29 16.43 3.13 -17.81
N LEU A 30 17.58 3.08 -18.47
CA LEU A 30 18.37 1.88 -18.58
C LEU A 30 19.75 2.21 -18.01
N ASP A 31 20.02 1.65 -16.83
CA ASP A 31 21.31 1.69 -16.14
C ASP A 31 22.48 1.56 -17.15
N PRO A 32 23.52 2.44 -17.11
CA PRO A 32 24.62 2.44 -18.08
C PRO A 32 25.30 1.07 -18.28
N MET A 33 25.19 0.17 -17.29
CA MET A 33 25.72 -1.19 -17.38
C MET A 33 24.92 -2.15 -18.29
N GLN A 34 23.81 -1.73 -18.91
CA GLN A 34 23.08 -2.56 -19.90
C GLN A 34 23.96 -2.96 -21.11
N LYS A 35 24.95 -2.13 -21.44
CA LYS A 35 25.88 -2.35 -22.56
C LYS A 35 26.75 -3.62 -22.43
N TYR A 36 26.94 -4.14 -21.21
CA TYR A 36 27.81 -5.28 -20.94
C TYR A 36 27.11 -6.62 -21.22
N THR A 37 27.09 -7.06 -22.48
CA THR A 37 26.41 -8.29 -22.89
C THR A 37 27.35 -9.47 -23.16
N THR A 38 28.65 -9.22 -23.23
CA THR A 38 29.66 -10.27 -23.48
C THR A 38 30.13 -10.88 -22.16
N VAL A 39 30.16 -12.22 -22.10
CA VAL A 39 30.67 -12.97 -20.94
C VAL A 39 32.10 -12.55 -20.62
N GLY A 40 32.36 -12.22 -19.36
CA GLY A 40 33.64 -11.69 -18.91
C GLY A 40 33.51 -10.86 -17.63
N GLU A 41 34.65 -10.32 -17.19
CA GLU A 41 34.74 -9.43 -16.03
C GLU A 41 35.07 -8.01 -16.46
N TYR A 42 34.44 -7.04 -15.81
CA TYR A 42 34.60 -5.62 -16.10
C TYR A 42 34.75 -4.86 -14.79
N HIS A 43 35.64 -3.88 -14.75
CA HIS A 43 35.74 -2.93 -13.64
C HIS A 43 34.78 -1.77 -13.91
N VAL A 44 33.83 -1.56 -13.00
CA VAL A 44 32.79 -0.53 -13.12
C VAL A 44 32.75 0.32 -11.86
N GLY A 45 32.43 1.60 -12.01
CA GLY A 45 32.42 2.54 -10.90
C GLY A 45 31.33 3.61 -11.04
N ALA A 46 31.52 4.75 -10.37
CA ALA A 46 30.51 5.82 -10.34
C ALA A 46 30.01 6.27 -11.72
N VAL A 47 30.89 6.29 -12.73
CA VAL A 47 30.56 6.68 -14.11
C VAL A 47 29.60 5.70 -14.80
N ASP A 48 29.56 4.45 -14.35
CA ASP A 48 28.65 3.41 -14.83
C ASP A 48 27.37 3.32 -13.98
N GLY A 49 27.19 4.21 -13.00
CA GLY A 49 25.98 4.26 -12.17
C GLY A 49 25.91 3.18 -11.08
N THR A 50 27.06 2.68 -10.62
CA THR A 50 27.14 1.64 -9.58
C THR A 50 26.47 2.04 -8.26
N PRO A 51 26.08 1.05 -7.42
CA PRO A 51 25.52 1.30 -6.10
C PRO A 51 26.38 2.27 -5.27
N HIS A 52 25.78 3.39 -4.86
CA HIS A 52 26.42 4.47 -4.11
C HIS A 52 27.72 5.02 -4.72
N GLY A 53 27.93 4.85 -6.04
CA GLY A 53 29.13 5.29 -6.76
C GLY A 53 30.42 4.57 -6.34
N LYS A 54 30.33 3.35 -5.78
CA LYS A 54 31.50 2.56 -5.39
C LYS A 54 32.03 1.73 -6.56
N ASP A 55 33.27 1.27 -6.45
CA ASP A 55 33.89 0.42 -7.46
C ASP A 55 33.50 -1.06 -7.26
N TYR A 56 33.15 -1.72 -8.35
CA TYR A 56 32.73 -3.12 -8.40
C TYR A 56 33.42 -3.85 -9.56
N VAL A 57 33.66 -5.15 -9.36
CA VAL A 57 33.83 -6.10 -10.46
C VAL A 57 32.43 -6.53 -10.92
N LEU A 58 32.09 -6.21 -12.16
CA LEU A 58 30.92 -6.71 -12.87
C LEU A 58 31.28 -8.00 -13.60
N THR A 59 30.71 -9.13 -13.17
CA THR A 59 30.82 -10.41 -13.86
C THR A 59 29.58 -10.63 -14.73
N VAL A 60 29.79 -10.78 -16.04
CA VAL A 60 28.76 -11.19 -17.01
C VAL A 60 28.94 -12.67 -17.31
N TYR A 61 27.90 -13.47 -17.16
CA TYR A 61 27.96 -14.93 -17.37
C TYR A 61 26.63 -15.48 -17.87
N GLN A 62 26.63 -16.66 -18.49
CA GLN A 62 25.41 -17.42 -18.78
C GLN A 62 25.19 -18.45 -17.68
N ASP A 63 23.94 -18.59 -17.21
CA ASP A 63 23.57 -19.68 -16.30
C ASP A 63 23.33 -20.99 -17.04
N GLU A 64 22.97 -22.04 -16.30
CA GLU A 64 22.72 -23.39 -16.83
C GLU A 64 21.58 -23.42 -17.86
N ASP A 65 20.65 -22.46 -17.79
CA ASP A 65 19.54 -22.30 -18.73
C ASP A 65 19.91 -21.44 -19.95
N GLY A 66 21.18 -21.02 -20.06
CA GLY A 66 21.67 -20.14 -21.12
C GLY A 66 21.23 -18.68 -20.97
N VAL A 67 20.64 -18.30 -19.83
CA VAL A 67 20.21 -16.92 -19.57
C VAL A 67 21.41 -16.09 -19.14
N LEU A 68 21.60 -14.96 -19.84
CA LEU A 68 22.65 -14.01 -19.51
C LEU A 68 22.36 -13.33 -18.16
N ARG A 69 23.38 -13.27 -17.30
CA ARG A 69 23.33 -12.69 -15.97
C ARG A 69 24.46 -11.71 -15.76
N GLN A 70 24.22 -10.80 -14.83
CA GLN A 70 25.20 -9.86 -14.35
C GLN A 70 25.23 -9.88 -12.83
N ALA A 71 26.45 -9.83 -12.29
CA ALA A 71 26.72 -9.86 -10.86
C ALA A 71 27.72 -8.76 -10.50
N LEU A 72 27.45 -8.00 -9.44
CA LEU A 72 28.37 -6.99 -8.92
C LEU A 72 28.98 -7.47 -7.60
N SER A 73 30.29 -7.50 -7.56
CA SER A 73 31.09 -7.82 -6.37
C SER A 73 31.98 -6.62 -6.02
N PRO A 74 31.93 -6.06 -4.79
CA PRO A 74 32.80 -4.95 -4.43
C PRO A 74 34.26 -5.28 -4.67
N GLU A 75 35.05 -4.40 -5.29
CA GLU A 75 36.47 -4.71 -5.54
C GLU A 75 37.28 -4.97 -4.25
N THR A 76 36.80 -4.42 -3.14
CA THR A 76 37.45 -4.52 -1.83
C THR A 76 37.12 -5.81 -1.07
N THR A 77 36.24 -6.68 -1.60
CA THR A 77 35.79 -7.88 -0.86
C THR A 77 36.62 -9.11 -1.21
N THR A 78 36.97 -9.90 -0.20
CA THR A 78 37.51 -11.26 -0.39
C THR A 78 36.41 -12.31 -0.57
N LYS A 79 35.13 -11.91 -0.44
CA LYS A 79 33.99 -12.81 -0.60
C LYS A 79 33.72 -13.06 -2.09
N LEU A 80 33.72 -14.32 -2.49
CA LEU A 80 33.40 -14.75 -3.85
C LEU A 80 31.92 -14.53 -4.23
N ALA A 81 31.03 -14.35 -3.25
CA ALA A 81 29.60 -14.19 -3.52
C ALA A 81 29.28 -12.73 -3.90
N PRO A 82 28.58 -12.49 -5.03
CA PRO A 82 28.22 -11.15 -5.45
C PRO A 82 27.19 -10.52 -4.51
N GLU A 83 27.27 -9.19 -4.39
CA GLU A 83 26.38 -8.38 -3.57
C GLU A 83 25.08 -8.07 -4.32
N TYR A 84 25.17 -7.76 -5.61
CA TYR A 84 24.00 -7.49 -6.46
C TYR A 84 23.94 -8.44 -7.64
N LEU A 85 22.72 -8.78 -8.06
CA LEU A 85 22.44 -9.68 -9.16
C LEU A 85 21.35 -9.11 -10.07
N ARG A 86 21.45 -9.43 -11.36
CA ARG A 86 20.36 -9.29 -12.33
C ARG A 86 20.43 -10.35 -13.42
N LYS A 87 19.33 -10.52 -14.11
CA LYS A 87 19.20 -11.43 -15.26
C LYS A 87 18.65 -10.69 -16.48
N TYR A 88 19.10 -11.09 -17.66
CA TYR A 88 18.53 -10.64 -18.91
C TYR A 88 17.11 -11.16 -19.05
N ASN A 89 16.18 -10.28 -19.42
CA ASN A 89 14.80 -10.65 -19.70
C ASN A 89 14.54 -10.47 -21.20
N ALA A 90 14.47 -11.59 -21.92
CA ALA A 90 14.26 -11.59 -23.36
C ALA A 90 12.95 -10.91 -23.79
N LYS A 91 11.88 -10.97 -22.98
CA LYS A 91 10.61 -10.30 -23.28
C LYS A 91 10.72 -8.77 -23.18
N LEU A 92 11.56 -8.28 -22.28
CA LEU A 92 11.80 -6.85 -22.09
C LEU A 92 12.92 -6.31 -22.99
N GLY A 93 13.78 -7.19 -23.52
CA GLY A 93 14.90 -6.81 -24.38
C GLY A 93 16.07 -6.17 -23.64
N HIS A 94 16.14 -6.33 -22.31
CA HIS A 94 17.20 -5.76 -21.47
C HIS A 94 17.41 -6.57 -20.18
N PHE A 95 18.51 -6.29 -19.46
CA PHE A 95 18.71 -6.80 -18.11
C PHE A 95 17.78 -6.14 -17.12
N ARG A 96 17.15 -6.94 -16.27
CA ARG A 96 16.36 -6.44 -15.14
C ARG A 96 17.20 -5.54 -14.24
N ALA A 97 16.58 -4.69 -13.44
CA ALA A 97 17.36 -3.92 -12.46
C ALA A 97 18.13 -4.83 -11.48
N PHE A 98 19.32 -4.40 -11.09
CA PHE A 98 20.11 -5.04 -10.04
C PHE A 98 19.36 -5.00 -8.71
N HIS A 99 19.24 -6.15 -8.07
CA HIS A 99 18.78 -6.26 -6.70
C HIS A 99 19.91 -6.73 -5.79
N ASN A 100 19.92 -6.22 -4.57
CA ASN A 100 20.83 -6.68 -3.53
C ASN A 100 20.42 -8.09 -3.09
N LYS A 101 21.37 -9.04 -3.08
CA LYS A 101 21.08 -10.45 -2.75
C LYS A 101 20.59 -10.65 -1.31
N LYS A 102 20.99 -9.77 -0.39
CA LYS A 102 20.62 -9.85 1.03
C LYS A 102 19.25 -9.23 1.30
N THR A 103 18.95 -8.09 0.70
CA THR A 103 17.71 -7.32 1.01
C THR A 103 16.60 -7.51 -0.02
N GLY A 104 16.93 -7.97 -1.23
CA GLY A 104 16.00 -8.07 -2.38
C GLY A 104 15.67 -6.72 -3.04
N ARG A 105 16.16 -5.61 -2.49
CA ARG A 105 15.87 -4.24 -2.95
C ARG A 105 16.74 -3.84 -4.12
N ARG A 106 16.21 -3.04 -5.04
CA ARG A 106 16.99 -2.43 -6.13
C ARG A 106 17.67 -1.16 -5.66
N TYR A 107 18.98 -1.06 -5.85
CA TYR A 107 19.76 0.08 -5.35
C TYR A 107 19.34 1.41 -5.98
N TRP A 108 18.90 1.40 -7.25
CA TRP A 108 18.43 2.62 -7.91
C TRP A 108 17.11 3.10 -7.31
N VAL A 109 16.26 2.17 -6.83
CA VAL A 109 15.03 2.52 -6.11
C VAL A 109 15.37 3.08 -4.73
N GLU A 110 16.36 2.53 -4.03
CA GLU A 110 16.87 3.11 -2.78
C GLU A 110 17.31 4.57 -2.99
N ASN A 111 18.15 4.84 -4.00
CA ASN A 111 18.57 6.20 -4.35
C ASN A 111 17.38 7.12 -4.72
N TYR A 112 16.39 6.57 -5.43
CA TYR A 112 15.17 7.28 -5.78
C TYR A 112 14.36 7.65 -4.51
N LEU A 113 14.24 6.73 -3.55
CA LEU A 113 13.56 6.94 -2.28
C LEU A 113 14.30 7.93 -1.37
N ASP A 114 15.64 7.96 -1.40
CA ASP A 114 16.43 8.98 -0.69
C ASP A 114 16.15 10.39 -1.20
N ASN A 115 16.11 10.55 -2.52
CA ASN A 115 15.72 11.82 -3.15
C ASN A 115 14.29 12.20 -2.80
N PHE A 116 13.36 11.24 -2.86
CA PHE A 116 11.97 11.45 -2.47
C PHE A 116 11.84 11.89 -1.01
N THR A 117 12.48 11.21 -0.06
CA THR A 117 12.40 11.58 1.37
C THR A 117 13.04 12.94 1.65
N THR A 118 14.12 13.28 0.95
CA THR A 118 14.73 14.62 1.00
C THR A 118 13.75 15.70 0.55
N GLU A 119 12.99 15.45 -0.52
CA GLU A 119 11.95 16.35 -1.00
C GLU A 119 10.77 16.47 -0.03
N VAL A 120 10.36 15.38 0.63
CA VAL A 120 9.30 15.40 1.65
C VAL A 120 9.73 16.24 2.86
N LYS A 121 10.96 16.04 3.35
CA LYS A 121 11.53 16.76 4.51
C LYS A 121 11.44 18.28 4.38
N LYS A 122 11.54 18.83 3.15
CA LYS A 122 11.41 20.27 2.87
C LYS A 122 10.00 20.83 3.11
N HIS A 123 8.97 19.98 3.17
CA HIS A 123 7.57 20.40 3.18
C HIS A 123 6.80 20.06 4.47
N ILE A 124 7.37 19.20 5.30
CA ILE A 124 6.77 18.81 6.59
C ILE A 124 7.21 19.77 7.69
N ARG A 125 6.52 19.72 8.84
CA ARG A 125 6.91 20.47 10.04
C ARG A 125 7.51 19.48 11.03
N PRO A 126 8.65 19.78 11.66
CA PRO A 126 9.15 18.97 12.77
C PRO A 126 8.35 19.18 14.06
N GLY A 127 8.43 18.21 14.96
CA GLY A 127 7.90 18.27 16.32
C GLY A 127 6.41 17.95 16.43
N THR A 128 5.86 18.19 17.63
CA THR A 128 4.56 17.64 18.06
C THR A 128 3.40 17.94 17.11
N ASN A 129 2.42 17.05 17.04
CA ASN A 129 1.21 17.14 16.21
C ASN A 129 1.51 17.23 14.70
N SER A 130 2.62 16.64 14.26
CA SER A 130 2.92 16.40 12.86
C SER A 130 3.38 14.96 12.68
N VAL A 131 2.50 14.10 12.17
CA VAL A 131 2.74 12.66 12.03
C VAL A 131 3.00 12.31 10.57
N ASN A 132 4.05 11.54 10.28
CA ASN A 132 4.40 11.06 8.95
C ASN A 132 4.12 9.56 8.84
N ILE A 133 3.20 9.19 7.95
CA ILE A 133 2.73 7.83 7.78
C ILE A 133 3.18 7.32 6.41
N GLY A 134 4.02 6.29 6.37
CA GLY A 134 4.31 5.57 5.14
C GLY A 134 3.09 4.76 4.72
N VAL A 135 2.67 4.83 3.47
CA VAL A 135 1.51 4.07 2.95
C VAL A 135 1.86 3.37 1.65
N ILE A 136 1.61 2.07 1.61
CA ILE A 136 1.61 1.22 0.41
C ILE A 136 0.31 0.39 0.39
N THR A 137 -0.12 -0.07 -0.78
CA THR A 137 -1.36 -0.83 -0.94
C THR A 137 -1.34 -1.63 -2.24
N ASP A 138 -2.13 -2.70 -2.28
CA ASP A 138 -2.41 -3.48 -3.50
C ASP A 138 -1.09 -3.87 -4.20
N THR A 139 -0.24 -4.62 -3.51
CA THR A 139 1.04 -5.13 -4.04
C THR A 139 0.83 -6.37 -4.89
N HIS A 140 -0.27 -7.10 -4.69
CA HIS A 140 -0.69 -8.25 -5.51
C HIS A 140 0.47 -9.19 -5.86
N PHE A 141 1.29 -9.55 -4.87
CA PHE A 141 2.38 -10.49 -5.07
C PHE A 141 1.82 -11.86 -5.49
N LYS A 142 2.48 -12.49 -6.46
CA LYS A 142 2.18 -13.84 -6.93
C LYS A 142 3.40 -14.48 -7.58
N ASP A 143 3.43 -15.81 -7.64
CA ASP A 143 4.54 -16.63 -8.11
C ASP A 143 4.62 -16.64 -9.64
N LYS A 144 3.47 -16.57 -10.31
CA LYS A 144 3.47 -16.43 -11.76
C LYS A 144 3.89 -15.01 -12.18
N ASP A 145 5.14 -14.86 -12.60
CA ASP A 145 5.66 -13.59 -13.10
C ASP A 145 4.89 -13.05 -14.31
N SER A 146 4.77 -11.73 -14.38
CA SER A 146 4.23 -11.03 -15.55
C SER A 146 5.14 -9.88 -15.94
N SER A 147 5.35 -9.72 -17.25
CA SER A 147 6.12 -8.60 -17.80
C SER A 147 5.31 -7.30 -17.91
N ASP A 148 3.98 -7.37 -17.77
CA ASP A 148 3.07 -6.23 -18.01
C ASP A 148 1.91 -6.12 -16.99
N PHE A 149 1.92 -6.95 -15.94
CA PHE A 149 0.90 -6.94 -14.88
C PHE A 149 1.47 -7.42 -13.54
N TYR A 150 0.62 -7.85 -12.61
CA TYR A 150 1.03 -8.38 -11.30
C TYR A 150 1.98 -9.57 -11.45
N GLY A 151 2.95 -9.69 -10.55
CA GLY A 151 3.96 -10.74 -10.57
C GLY A 151 4.91 -10.66 -9.37
N PHE A 152 6.15 -11.15 -9.56
CA PHE A 152 7.17 -11.22 -8.51
C PHE A 152 7.54 -9.86 -7.93
N ASN A 153 7.31 -8.79 -8.69
CA ASN A 153 7.63 -7.43 -8.28
C ASN A 153 6.82 -6.95 -7.08
N GLY A 154 5.66 -7.54 -6.76
CA GLY A 154 4.91 -7.22 -5.54
C GLY A 154 5.76 -7.36 -4.26
N LEU A 155 6.51 -8.46 -4.13
CA LEU A 155 7.44 -8.66 -3.01
C LEU A 155 8.58 -7.63 -3.02
N GLN A 156 9.15 -7.37 -4.20
CA GLN A 156 10.23 -6.40 -4.37
C GLN A 156 9.78 -4.99 -3.96
N HIS A 157 8.56 -4.59 -4.33
CA HIS A 157 8.01 -3.28 -3.96
C HIS A 157 7.80 -3.15 -2.45
N VAL A 158 7.40 -4.22 -1.75
CA VAL A 158 7.32 -4.24 -0.28
C VAL A 158 8.70 -4.10 0.36
N GLN A 159 9.70 -4.84 -0.14
CA GLN A 159 11.08 -4.74 0.34
C GLN A 159 11.62 -3.31 0.15
N GLU A 160 11.37 -2.71 -1.01
CA GLU A 160 11.77 -1.35 -1.34
C GLU A 160 11.05 -0.30 -0.49
N PHE A 161 9.74 -0.47 -0.27
CA PHE A 161 8.99 0.39 0.64
C PHE A 161 9.55 0.35 2.06
N SER A 162 9.91 -0.83 2.58
CA SER A 162 10.57 -0.99 3.89
C SER A 162 11.95 -0.33 3.99
N TYR A 163 12.56 0.10 2.88
CA TYR A 163 13.75 0.96 2.96
C TYR A 163 13.47 2.29 3.65
N LEU A 164 12.23 2.81 3.54
CA LEU A 164 11.84 4.08 4.14
C LEU A 164 11.98 4.10 5.67
N ASP A 165 12.02 2.93 6.32
CA ASP A 165 12.30 2.82 7.76
C ASP A 165 13.62 3.50 8.13
N GLN A 166 14.61 3.44 7.23
CA GLN A 166 15.96 3.96 7.44
C GLN A 166 16.04 5.50 7.29
N SER A 167 14.98 6.13 6.82
CA SER A 167 14.96 7.57 6.53
C SER A 167 14.92 8.46 7.77
N GLY A 168 14.58 7.88 8.94
CA GLY A 168 14.29 8.60 10.18
C GLY A 168 13.09 9.54 10.08
N LEU A 169 12.24 9.38 9.06
CA LEU A 169 11.14 10.28 8.74
C LEU A 169 9.78 9.76 9.22
N LEU A 170 9.59 8.45 9.25
CA LEU A 170 8.29 7.82 9.48
C LEU A 170 8.02 7.61 10.97
N ASP A 171 6.80 7.92 11.38
CA ASP A 171 6.28 7.62 12.71
C ASP A 171 5.47 6.31 12.72
N LEU A 172 4.92 5.94 11.56
CA LEU A 172 4.12 4.75 11.32
C LEU A 172 4.27 4.33 9.85
N LYS A 173 4.20 3.04 9.55
CA LYS A 173 3.98 2.57 8.17
C LYS A 173 2.80 1.61 8.08
N VAL A 174 2.09 1.62 6.95
CA VAL A 174 0.85 0.88 6.77
C VAL A 174 0.80 0.27 5.38
N HIS A 175 0.42 -1.00 5.32
CA HIS A 175 -0.02 -1.64 4.09
C HIS A 175 -1.55 -1.81 4.13
N LEU A 176 -2.25 -1.23 3.16
CA LEU A 176 -3.71 -1.17 3.15
C LEU A 176 -4.36 -2.42 2.53
N GLY A 177 -3.76 -3.60 2.63
CA GLY A 177 -4.30 -4.86 2.08
C GLY A 177 -4.05 -5.11 0.58
N ASP A 178 -4.52 -6.26 0.12
CA ASP A 178 -4.20 -6.89 -1.18
C ASP A 178 -2.68 -7.09 -1.32
N TRP A 179 -2.15 -7.83 -0.35
CA TRP A 179 -0.75 -8.23 -0.25
C TRP A 179 -0.39 -9.19 -1.37
N ILE A 180 -1.23 -10.20 -1.56
CA ILE A 180 -1.14 -11.22 -2.62
C ILE A 180 -2.24 -11.02 -3.66
N ASP A 181 -2.05 -11.54 -4.89
CA ASP A 181 -3.12 -11.58 -5.90
C ASP A 181 -4.19 -12.65 -5.56
N GLY A 182 -3.82 -13.61 -4.70
CA GLY A 182 -4.68 -14.70 -4.26
C GLY A 182 -5.01 -15.70 -5.37
N SER A 183 -4.22 -15.73 -6.45
CA SER A 183 -4.47 -16.57 -7.63
C SER A 183 -3.63 -17.85 -7.70
N ASP A 184 -2.70 -18.03 -6.78
CA ASP A 184 -1.81 -19.19 -6.74
C ASP A 184 -2.33 -20.24 -5.75
N ALA A 185 -1.80 -21.45 -5.83
CA ALA A 185 -2.21 -22.54 -4.95
C ALA A 185 -2.00 -22.14 -3.47
N GLY A 186 -2.89 -22.60 -2.58
CA GLY A 186 -2.88 -22.19 -1.16
C GLY A 186 -1.50 -22.23 -0.50
N LEU A 187 -0.75 -23.32 -0.62
CA LEU A 187 0.61 -23.42 -0.05
C LEU A 187 1.62 -22.41 -0.64
N VAL A 188 1.43 -22.01 -1.89
CA VAL A 188 2.25 -20.97 -2.53
C VAL A 188 1.89 -19.61 -1.97
N SER A 189 0.60 -19.25 -1.97
CA SER A 189 0.09 -17.99 -1.41
C SER A 189 0.42 -17.83 0.08
N GLU A 190 0.40 -18.91 0.85
CA GLU A 190 0.86 -18.95 2.25
C GLU A 190 2.34 -18.55 2.35
N SER A 191 3.21 -19.18 1.54
CA SER A 191 4.63 -18.86 1.46
C SER A 191 4.87 -17.40 1.07
N GLU A 192 4.03 -16.85 0.20
CA GLU A 192 4.08 -15.45 -0.22
C GLU A 192 3.74 -14.48 0.91
N LEU A 193 2.65 -14.73 1.65
CA LEU A 193 2.30 -13.97 2.84
C LEU A 193 3.43 -14.00 3.88
N VAL A 194 4.06 -15.15 4.10
CA VAL A 194 5.22 -15.25 5.00
C VAL A 194 6.41 -14.40 4.52
N LYS A 195 6.70 -14.37 3.21
CA LYS A 195 7.76 -13.53 2.63
C LYS A 195 7.43 -12.04 2.76
N LEU A 196 6.18 -11.66 2.53
CA LEU A 196 5.69 -10.27 2.66
C LEU A 196 5.74 -9.81 4.11
N ASN A 197 5.24 -10.61 5.06
CA ASN A 197 5.32 -10.29 6.49
C ASN A 197 6.76 -10.04 6.93
N LYS A 198 7.69 -10.94 6.56
CA LYS A 198 9.13 -10.79 6.87
C LYS A 198 9.74 -9.53 6.25
N SER A 199 9.32 -9.16 5.04
CA SER A 199 9.84 -8.01 4.33
C SER A 199 9.25 -6.69 4.83
N PHE A 200 8.01 -6.71 5.33
CA PHE A 200 7.32 -5.52 5.83
C PHE A 200 7.60 -5.25 7.31
N LYS A 201 7.83 -6.28 8.12
CA LYS A 201 8.17 -6.13 9.54
C LYS A 201 9.32 -5.14 9.76
N SER A 202 9.21 -4.35 10.82
CA SER A 202 10.23 -3.40 11.26
C SER A 202 10.43 -3.46 12.75
N ASP A 203 11.68 -3.29 13.18
CA ASP A 203 12.05 -3.03 14.58
C ASP A 203 12.32 -1.53 14.83
N GLN A 204 12.16 -0.67 13.82
CA GLN A 204 12.46 0.77 13.88
C GLN A 204 11.20 1.64 13.80
N VAL A 205 10.24 1.24 12.97
CA VAL A 205 9.02 2.01 12.70
C VAL A 205 7.80 1.13 13.01
N PRO A 206 6.89 1.56 13.90
CA PRO A 206 5.64 0.85 14.13
C PRO A 206 4.88 0.63 12.82
N TYR A 207 4.15 -0.48 12.71
CA TYR A 207 3.44 -0.80 11.48
C TYR A 207 2.07 -1.45 11.68
N LEU A 208 1.19 -1.22 10.70
CA LEU A 208 -0.14 -1.84 10.59
C LEU A 208 -0.25 -2.65 9.29
N SER A 209 -0.75 -3.88 9.43
CA SER A 209 -0.99 -4.81 8.33
C SER A 209 -2.49 -5.04 8.15
N ILE A 210 -3.09 -4.38 7.16
CA ILE A 210 -4.53 -4.48 6.89
C ILE A 210 -4.80 -5.60 5.88
N LYS A 211 -5.91 -6.33 6.03
CA LYS A 211 -6.38 -7.36 5.10
C LYS A 211 -7.21 -6.73 3.97
N GLY A 212 -6.94 -7.16 2.73
CA GLY A 212 -7.67 -6.81 1.52
C GLY A 212 -8.58 -7.93 1.03
N ASN A 213 -9.23 -7.76 -0.12
CA ASN A 213 -10.17 -8.75 -0.65
C ASN A 213 -9.48 -9.93 -1.37
N HIS A 214 -8.22 -9.79 -1.76
CA HIS A 214 -7.45 -10.86 -2.41
C HIS A 214 -6.74 -11.80 -1.41
N ASP A 215 -6.63 -11.38 -0.16
CA ASP A 215 -5.72 -11.99 0.81
C ASP A 215 -6.22 -13.32 1.40
N GLU A 216 -7.43 -13.75 1.06
CA GLU A 216 -8.02 -15.05 1.43
C GLU A 216 -7.82 -16.15 0.39
N ASN A 217 -7.11 -15.85 -0.70
CA ASN A 217 -6.86 -16.76 -1.81
C ASN A 217 -8.11 -17.21 -2.60
N ASP A 218 -9.22 -16.48 -2.46
CA ASP A 218 -10.51 -16.83 -3.10
C ASP A 218 -10.46 -16.79 -4.63
N LYS A 219 -9.54 -15.99 -5.20
CA LYS A 219 -9.33 -15.98 -6.64
C LYS A 219 -8.80 -17.33 -7.12
N PHE A 220 -7.94 -18.02 -6.39
CA PHE A 220 -7.51 -19.38 -6.74
C PHE A 220 -8.67 -20.36 -6.64
N ASP A 221 -9.45 -20.27 -5.55
CA ASP A 221 -10.60 -21.13 -5.28
C ASP A 221 -11.63 -21.03 -6.43
N GLU A 222 -11.93 -19.81 -6.91
CA GLU A 222 -12.82 -19.57 -8.06
C GLU A 222 -12.39 -20.32 -9.33
N HIS A 223 -11.08 -20.47 -9.56
CA HIS A 223 -10.55 -21.11 -10.76
C HIS A 223 -10.36 -22.63 -10.63
N HIS A 224 -10.40 -23.19 -9.41
CA HIS A 224 -10.02 -24.59 -9.12
C HIS A 224 -11.01 -25.30 -8.17
N ASP A 225 -12.29 -25.35 -8.57
CA ASP A 225 -13.37 -26.11 -7.92
C ASP A 225 -13.96 -25.55 -6.60
N LEU A 226 -13.65 -24.29 -6.27
CA LEU A 226 -14.20 -23.48 -5.16
C LEU A 226 -13.95 -24.04 -3.75
N LYS A 227 -13.21 -25.13 -3.60
CA LYS A 227 -12.83 -25.61 -2.26
C LYS A 227 -11.87 -24.61 -1.64
N ALA A 228 -12.05 -24.35 -0.35
CA ALA A 228 -11.20 -23.42 0.38
C ALA A 228 -9.73 -23.88 0.33
N SER A 229 -8.86 -23.11 -0.33
CA SER A 229 -7.42 -23.38 -0.37
C SER A 229 -6.69 -22.86 0.87
N PHE A 230 -7.25 -21.84 1.52
CA PHE A 230 -6.84 -21.37 2.84
C PHE A 230 -7.78 -21.93 3.91
N PRO A 231 -7.26 -22.44 5.04
CA PRO A 231 -8.08 -22.72 6.21
C PRO A 231 -8.54 -21.40 6.87
N GLU A 232 -9.43 -21.54 7.85
CA GLU A 232 -9.90 -20.38 8.63
C GLU A 232 -8.73 -19.65 9.31
N ASN A 233 -8.74 -18.33 9.21
CA ASN A 233 -7.75 -17.42 9.80
C ASN A 233 -6.31 -17.53 9.26
N GLU A 234 -6.09 -18.11 8.07
CA GLU A 234 -4.74 -18.31 7.53
C GLU A 234 -3.96 -16.98 7.42
N PHE A 235 -4.58 -15.96 6.81
CA PHE A 235 -3.98 -14.62 6.72
C PHE A 235 -3.68 -14.04 8.09
N GLU A 236 -4.66 -14.09 9.00
CA GLU A 236 -4.57 -13.55 10.34
C GLU A 236 -3.44 -14.20 11.12
N ASN A 237 -3.30 -15.51 11.03
CA ASN A 237 -2.26 -16.28 11.71
C ASN A 237 -0.86 -15.96 11.21
N ILE A 238 -0.71 -15.53 9.95
CA ILE A 238 0.59 -15.16 9.38
C ILE A 238 0.91 -13.68 9.64
N MET A 239 -0.04 -12.79 9.40
CA MET A 239 0.22 -11.35 9.24
C MET A 239 0.06 -10.55 10.53
N TRP A 240 -0.85 -10.94 11.42
CA TRP A 240 -1.19 -10.15 12.61
C TRP A 240 -0.39 -10.45 13.88
N PRO A 241 0.25 -11.62 14.11
CA PRO A 241 0.93 -11.86 15.37
C PRO A 241 2.08 -10.88 15.62
N ASP A 242 2.89 -10.58 14.61
CA ASP A 242 3.95 -9.57 14.77
C ASP A 242 3.37 -8.16 14.91
N MET A 243 2.31 -7.83 14.16
CA MET A 243 1.64 -6.52 14.25
C MET A 243 1.20 -6.22 15.69
N TYR A 244 0.49 -7.16 16.32
CA TYR A 244 -0.04 -7.02 17.68
C TYR A 244 1.00 -7.19 18.80
N ARG A 245 2.24 -7.62 18.49
CA ARG A 245 3.34 -7.69 19.46
C ARG A 245 4.05 -6.35 19.67
N GLN A 246 3.86 -5.40 18.76
CA GLN A 246 4.46 -4.07 18.86
C GLN A 246 3.84 -3.31 20.03
N ARG A 247 4.67 -2.63 20.82
CA ARG A 247 4.23 -1.91 22.03
C ARG A 247 3.38 -0.68 21.70
N GLU A 248 3.67 -0.05 20.56
CA GLU A 248 3.05 1.17 20.06
C GLU A 248 1.70 0.91 19.37
N ILE A 249 1.36 -0.37 19.11
CA ILE A 249 0.10 -0.76 18.47
C ILE A 249 -0.87 -1.26 19.55
N HIS A 250 -1.96 -0.55 19.70
CA HIS A 250 -3.02 -0.83 20.66
C HIS A 250 -4.22 -1.48 19.97
N TYR A 251 -5.00 -2.26 20.71
CA TYR A 251 -6.15 -3.00 20.18
C TYR A 251 -7.11 -3.37 21.31
N VAL A 252 -8.38 -3.62 20.97
CA VAL A 252 -9.39 -4.16 21.88
C VAL A 252 -9.29 -5.69 21.87
N SER A 253 -9.32 -6.29 20.68
CA SER A 253 -9.04 -7.70 20.47
C SER A 253 -8.10 -7.92 19.28
N ARG A 254 -7.63 -9.15 19.10
CA ARG A 254 -6.77 -9.57 17.99
C ARG A 254 -7.52 -10.29 16.87
N ARG A 255 -8.85 -10.22 16.86
CA ARG A 255 -9.71 -11.06 16.00
C ARG A 255 -10.10 -10.43 14.68
N HIS A 256 -10.35 -9.12 14.65
CA HIS A 256 -10.94 -8.48 13.47
C HIS A 256 -9.97 -7.57 12.71
N GLY A 257 -8.71 -7.44 13.13
CA GLY A 257 -7.72 -6.59 12.46
C GLY A 257 -7.85 -5.11 12.80
N VAL A 258 -8.69 -4.77 13.79
CA VAL A 258 -8.76 -3.41 14.34
C VAL A 258 -7.62 -3.22 15.31
N ALA A 259 -6.88 -2.14 15.08
CA ALA A 259 -5.80 -1.69 15.93
C ALA A 259 -5.70 -0.17 15.81
N TYR A 260 -5.00 0.47 16.74
CA TYR A 260 -4.74 1.90 16.66
C TYR A 260 -3.34 2.26 17.13
N PHE A 261 -2.85 3.36 16.59
CA PHE A 261 -1.58 3.99 16.92
C PHE A 261 -1.85 5.43 17.33
N ASP A 262 -1.22 5.86 18.42
CA ASP A 262 -1.30 7.22 18.91
C ASP A 262 0.07 7.91 18.83
N LEU A 263 0.10 9.11 18.26
CA LEU A 263 1.22 10.03 18.38
C LEU A 263 0.69 11.44 18.61
N ASP A 264 1.03 12.00 19.77
CA ASP A 264 0.44 13.25 20.28
C ASP A 264 -1.11 13.21 20.23
N ASP A 265 -1.73 14.20 19.60
CA ASP A 265 -3.19 14.29 19.45
C ASP A 265 -3.69 13.55 18.20
N VAL A 266 -2.82 12.91 17.39
CA VAL A 266 -3.24 12.12 16.23
C VAL A 266 -3.46 10.67 16.65
N ARG A 267 -4.60 10.11 16.24
CA ARG A 267 -4.90 8.67 16.34
C ARG A 267 -5.12 8.10 14.95
N VAL A 268 -4.43 7.01 14.63
CA VAL A 268 -4.65 6.23 13.41
C VAL A 268 -5.32 4.93 13.80
N ILE A 269 -6.43 4.57 13.14
CA ILE A 269 -7.19 3.34 13.42
C ILE A 269 -7.23 2.49 12.14
N SER A 270 -6.82 1.22 12.21
CA SER A 270 -7.05 0.25 11.13
C SER A 270 -8.46 -0.34 11.20
N VAL A 271 -9.06 -0.54 10.04
CA VAL A 271 -10.37 -1.19 9.86
C VAL A 271 -10.22 -2.27 8.81
N ASN A 272 -10.74 -3.45 9.11
CA ASN A 272 -10.77 -4.58 8.19
C ASN A 272 -12.08 -4.59 7.42
N THR A 273 -12.04 -4.08 6.19
CA THR A 273 -13.20 -4.12 5.27
C THR A 273 -13.37 -5.47 4.57
N SER A 274 -12.51 -6.44 4.87
CA SER A 274 -12.60 -7.84 4.44
C SER A 274 -12.94 -8.75 5.63
N ASP A 275 -13.67 -8.23 6.61
CA ASP A 275 -14.17 -8.98 7.75
C ASP A 275 -15.45 -9.71 7.33
N VAL A 276 -15.26 -10.93 6.85
CA VAL A 276 -16.27 -11.81 6.28
C VAL A 276 -16.19 -13.14 7.03
N PRO A 277 -17.32 -13.76 7.39
CA PRO A 277 -17.29 -15.02 8.13
C PRO A 277 -16.74 -16.15 7.25
N TYR A 278 -15.86 -16.96 7.84
CA TYR A 278 -15.40 -18.19 7.22
C TYR A 278 -16.45 -19.28 7.45
N GLU A 279 -17.31 -19.48 6.48
CA GLU A 279 -18.32 -20.53 6.49
C GLU A 279 -18.14 -21.43 5.28
N LEU A 280 -18.02 -22.74 5.49
CA LEU A 280 -17.97 -23.70 4.40
C LEU A 280 -19.35 -24.30 4.15
N ASN A 281 -19.71 -24.45 2.88
CA ASN A 281 -20.88 -25.24 2.50
C ASN A 281 -20.58 -26.75 2.58
N ASN A 282 -21.59 -27.59 2.35
CA ASN A 282 -21.46 -29.06 2.39
C ASN A 282 -20.46 -29.65 1.38
N ARG A 283 -19.93 -28.85 0.45
CA ARG A 283 -18.91 -29.24 -0.54
C ARG A 283 -17.50 -28.77 -0.15
N GLY A 284 -17.34 -28.13 1.02
CA GLY A 284 -16.07 -27.57 1.48
C GLY A 284 -15.69 -26.26 0.79
N GLN A 285 -16.67 -25.55 0.21
CA GLN A 285 -16.44 -24.29 -0.50
C GLN A 285 -16.84 -23.12 0.40
N LYS A 286 -16.10 -22.02 0.34
CA LYS A 286 -16.45 -20.81 1.09
C LYS A 286 -17.82 -20.31 0.64
N ARG A 287 -18.71 -20.05 1.60
CA ARG A 287 -20.06 -19.50 1.36
C ARG A 287 -20.00 -18.07 0.85
N TYR A 288 -18.98 -17.34 1.29
CA TYR A 288 -18.70 -15.96 0.89
C TYR A 288 -17.33 -15.90 0.24
N ASP A 289 -17.29 -15.28 -0.94
CA ASP A 289 -16.06 -14.96 -1.66
C ASP A 289 -15.65 -13.53 -1.31
N ASN A 290 -14.58 -13.36 -0.54
CA ASN A 290 -14.06 -12.08 -0.09
C ASN A 290 -13.64 -11.20 -1.25
N LYS A 291 -13.26 -11.76 -2.41
CA LYS A 291 -12.91 -11.00 -3.62
C LYS A 291 -14.04 -10.06 -4.04
N ILE A 292 -15.29 -10.47 -3.82
CA ILE A 292 -16.49 -9.71 -4.21
C ILE A 292 -17.33 -9.26 -3.01
N VAL A 293 -17.22 -9.93 -1.86
CA VAL A 293 -17.92 -9.61 -0.62
C VAL A 293 -16.96 -8.90 0.33
N LEU A 294 -16.98 -7.58 0.31
CA LEU A 294 -16.36 -6.75 1.34
C LEU A 294 -17.40 -6.37 2.39
N ALA A 295 -17.02 -6.42 3.67
CA ALA A 295 -17.92 -6.18 4.80
C ALA A 295 -17.18 -5.74 6.06
N VAL A 296 -17.95 -5.20 7.00
CA VAL A 296 -17.57 -5.03 8.41
C VAL A 296 -18.66 -5.65 9.27
N ARG A 297 -18.29 -6.45 10.28
CA ARG A 297 -19.25 -7.18 11.13
C ARG A 297 -19.48 -6.51 12.47
N GLU A 298 -20.51 -6.97 13.17
CA GLU A 298 -20.95 -6.47 14.47
C GLU A 298 -19.83 -6.41 15.51
N ASP A 299 -19.06 -7.48 15.66
CA ASP A 299 -17.95 -7.54 16.63
C ASP A 299 -16.87 -6.49 16.32
N GLN A 300 -16.54 -6.29 15.05
CA GLN A 300 -15.59 -5.25 14.64
C GLN A 300 -16.14 -3.84 14.89
N ILE A 301 -17.44 -3.63 14.67
CA ILE A 301 -18.10 -2.35 14.97
C ILE A 301 -18.04 -2.06 16.47
N GLU A 302 -18.19 -3.07 17.33
CA GLU A 302 -18.05 -2.92 18.78
C GLU A 302 -16.63 -2.47 19.17
N GLU A 303 -15.60 -3.10 18.61
CA GLU A 303 -14.21 -2.70 18.85
C GLU A 303 -13.96 -1.24 18.45
N ILE A 304 -14.53 -0.81 17.32
CA ILE A 304 -14.45 0.58 16.84
C ILE A 304 -15.19 1.52 17.81
N ILE A 305 -16.38 1.17 18.29
CA ILE A 305 -17.14 1.96 19.27
C ILE A 305 -16.34 2.12 20.57
N GLU A 306 -15.71 1.06 21.06
CA GLU A 306 -14.90 1.10 22.29
C GLU A 306 -13.69 2.04 22.11
N ILE A 307 -12.97 1.94 21.00
CA ILE A 307 -11.84 2.84 20.70
C ILE A 307 -12.31 4.29 20.61
N LEU A 308 -13.40 4.55 19.89
CA LEU A 308 -13.94 5.90 19.68
C LEU A 308 -14.43 6.52 21.00
N THR A 309 -15.13 5.76 21.84
CA THR A 309 -15.57 6.21 23.18
C THR A 309 -14.39 6.69 24.05
N ASN A 310 -13.22 6.09 23.85
CA ASN A 310 -11.97 6.43 24.54
C ASN A 310 -11.03 7.35 23.72
N SER A 311 -11.58 8.21 22.86
CA SER A 311 -10.78 9.06 21.95
C SER A 311 -10.80 10.57 22.25
N SER A 312 -11.14 10.98 23.48
CA SER A 312 -11.13 12.41 23.83
C SER A 312 -9.77 13.07 23.51
N ASN A 313 -9.82 14.30 22.98
CA ASN A 313 -8.71 15.11 22.51
C ASN A 313 -7.98 14.61 21.25
N LYS A 314 -8.49 13.58 20.55
CA LYS A 314 -7.83 13.03 19.35
C LYS A 314 -8.36 13.58 18.02
N LYS A 315 -7.47 13.73 17.04
CA LYS A 315 -7.80 13.85 15.61
C LYS A 315 -7.54 12.50 14.95
N ILE A 316 -8.61 11.90 14.45
CA ILE A 316 -8.64 10.49 14.10
C ILE A 316 -8.60 10.32 12.59
N ILE A 317 -7.75 9.41 12.14
CA ILE A 317 -7.66 8.94 10.76
C ILE A 317 -7.98 7.46 10.75
N LEU A 318 -8.95 7.07 9.95
CA LEU A 318 -9.22 5.65 9.70
C LEU A 318 -8.46 5.19 8.47
N MET A 319 -7.99 3.96 8.50
CA MET A 319 -7.31 3.31 7.38
C MET A 319 -7.92 1.95 7.14
N SER A 320 -8.16 1.61 5.88
CA SER A 320 -8.69 0.29 5.49
C SER A 320 -8.22 -0.09 4.10
N HIS A 321 -8.59 -1.30 3.68
CA HIS A 321 -8.43 -1.68 2.28
C HIS A 321 -9.41 -0.94 1.36
N ALA A 322 -10.72 -1.04 1.62
CA ALA A 322 -11.75 -0.48 0.76
C ALA A 322 -12.46 0.74 1.37
N ASN A 323 -12.89 1.67 0.52
CA ASN A 323 -13.71 2.80 0.96
C ASN A 323 -15.12 2.32 1.39
N PRO A 324 -15.66 2.74 2.54
CA PRO A 324 -16.95 2.28 3.05
C PRO A 324 -18.14 2.83 2.27
N ILE A 325 -18.02 4.07 1.78
CA ILE A 325 -19.02 4.75 0.95
C ILE A 325 -18.37 5.35 -0.28
N ASN A 326 -19.11 5.53 -1.37
CA ASN A 326 -18.64 6.19 -2.58
C ASN A 326 -18.90 7.72 -2.54
N ARG A 327 -18.44 8.45 -3.57
CA ARG A 327 -18.62 9.92 -3.70
C ARG A 327 -20.08 10.39 -3.61
N LYS A 328 -21.05 9.53 -3.93
CA LYS A 328 -22.50 9.82 -3.85
C LYS A 328 -23.09 9.50 -2.46
N GLY A 329 -22.28 9.03 -1.51
CA GLY A 329 -22.73 8.61 -0.19
C GLY A 329 -23.41 7.24 -0.16
N SER A 330 -23.40 6.49 -1.28
CA SER A 330 -23.96 5.12 -1.30
C SER A 330 -22.94 4.11 -0.78
N ASN A 331 -23.43 2.97 -0.30
CA ASN A 331 -22.60 1.86 0.15
C ASN A 331 -21.59 1.46 -0.94
N ALA A 332 -20.31 1.34 -0.55
CA ALA A 332 -19.24 0.89 -1.45
C ALA A 332 -18.72 -0.51 -1.10
N LEU A 333 -19.09 -1.03 0.08
CA LEU A 333 -18.92 -2.42 0.47
C LEU A 333 -20.19 -3.22 0.11
N LYS A 334 -20.13 -4.55 0.15
CA LYS A 334 -21.32 -5.38 0.00
C LYS A 334 -22.24 -5.23 1.21
N TYR A 335 -21.67 -5.27 2.42
CA TYR A 335 -22.39 -5.12 3.68
C TYR A 335 -21.78 -4.01 4.55
N ASN A 336 -22.64 -3.27 5.24
CA ASN A 336 -22.32 -2.35 6.35
C ASN A 336 -21.37 -1.18 6.09
N GLY A 337 -20.91 -0.93 4.86
CA GLY A 337 -20.06 0.24 4.57
C GLY A 337 -20.74 1.58 4.85
N ARG A 338 -22.00 1.74 4.47
CA ARG A 338 -22.78 2.93 4.84
C ARG A 338 -22.98 3.06 6.35
N SER A 339 -23.31 1.98 7.03
CA SER A 339 -23.49 1.97 8.49
C SER A 339 -22.21 2.39 9.21
N LEU A 340 -21.05 1.87 8.78
CA LEU A 340 -19.75 2.31 9.31
C LEU A 340 -19.58 3.81 9.14
N HIS A 341 -19.82 4.37 7.95
CA HIS A 341 -19.73 5.81 7.74
C HIS A 341 -20.66 6.60 8.67
N GLU A 342 -21.91 6.16 8.83
CA GLU A 342 -22.89 6.82 9.70
C GLU A 342 -22.45 6.79 11.17
N LEU A 343 -21.80 5.71 11.64
CA LEU A 343 -21.15 5.68 12.96
C LEU A 343 -20.04 6.74 13.09
N LEU A 344 -19.19 6.90 12.07
CA LEU A 344 -18.14 7.92 12.07
C LEU A 344 -18.72 9.34 12.12
N VAL A 345 -19.87 9.56 11.46
CA VAL A 345 -20.60 10.82 11.49
C VAL A 345 -21.20 11.05 12.88
N ALA A 346 -21.84 10.05 13.47
CA ALA A 346 -22.40 10.11 14.82
C ALA A 346 -21.32 10.44 15.86
N PHE A 347 -20.12 9.86 15.74
CA PHE A 347 -18.97 10.22 16.58
C PHE A 347 -18.60 11.70 16.46
N ASN A 348 -18.49 12.21 15.22
CA ASN A 348 -18.18 13.62 14.98
C ASN A 348 -19.25 14.58 15.49
N GLN A 349 -20.50 14.12 15.59
CA GLN A 349 -21.64 14.87 16.11
C GLN A 349 -21.84 14.67 17.63
N ARG A 350 -21.10 13.76 18.26
CA ARG A 350 -21.21 13.39 19.69
C ARG A 350 -22.58 12.82 20.06
N GLU A 351 -23.13 12.03 19.15
CA GLU A 351 -24.42 11.40 19.32
C GLU A 351 -24.34 10.12 20.15
N ARG A 352 -25.50 9.66 20.60
CA ARG A 352 -25.73 8.32 21.13
C ARG A 352 -26.85 7.65 20.34
N GLY A 353 -26.83 6.34 20.24
CA GLY A 353 -27.85 5.61 19.50
C GLY A 353 -27.54 4.13 19.39
N ARG A 354 -28.23 3.48 18.46
CA ARG A 354 -28.07 2.06 18.17
C ARG A 354 -27.93 1.83 16.68
N MET A 355 -26.86 1.15 16.31
CA MET A 355 -26.64 0.60 14.97
C MET A 355 -27.64 -0.53 14.75
N HIS A 356 -28.34 -0.50 13.62
CA HIS A 356 -29.23 -1.59 13.24
C HIS A 356 -29.24 -1.79 11.72
N THR A 357 -29.41 -3.03 11.30
CA THR A 357 -29.62 -3.41 9.90
C THR A 357 -30.97 -4.10 9.75
N SER A 358 -31.58 -4.03 8.57
CA SER A 358 -32.85 -4.72 8.30
C SER A 358 -32.69 -6.24 8.30
N ASP A 359 -33.79 -6.95 8.56
CA ASP A 359 -33.85 -8.41 8.50
C ASP A 359 -33.53 -9.01 7.12
N SER A 360 -33.56 -8.19 6.06
CA SER A 360 -33.13 -8.57 4.72
C SER A 360 -31.61 -8.74 4.58
N VAL A 361 -30.81 -8.28 5.55
CA VAL A 361 -29.37 -8.55 5.61
C VAL A 361 -29.15 -9.94 6.21
N PRO A 362 -28.23 -10.78 5.66
CA PRO A 362 -27.89 -12.07 6.27
C PRO A 362 -27.44 -11.91 7.73
N ALA A 363 -27.82 -12.85 8.59
CA ALA A 363 -27.66 -12.77 10.04
C ALA A 363 -26.22 -12.46 10.48
N GLU A 364 -25.24 -13.08 9.82
CA GLU A 364 -23.80 -12.92 10.04
C GLU A 364 -23.25 -11.53 9.70
N PHE A 365 -24.02 -10.69 9.00
CA PHE A 365 -23.69 -9.29 8.72
C PHE A 365 -24.66 -8.31 9.38
N ARG A 366 -25.59 -8.78 10.21
CA ARG A 366 -26.49 -7.86 10.91
C ARG A 366 -25.72 -7.08 11.97
N LEU A 367 -26.15 -5.86 12.23
CA LEU A 367 -25.61 -5.00 13.28
C LEU A 367 -26.67 -4.74 14.34
N SER A 368 -26.25 -4.69 15.60
CA SER A 368 -27.11 -4.42 16.75
C SER A 368 -26.37 -3.71 17.90
N ASN A 369 -25.31 -2.96 17.61
CA ASN A 369 -24.47 -2.29 18.61
C ASN A 369 -25.08 -0.99 19.15
N ASP A 370 -24.99 -0.78 20.46
CA ASP A 370 -25.26 0.51 21.09
C ASP A 370 -23.99 1.38 21.10
N PHE A 371 -24.13 2.69 20.95
CA PHE A 371 -23.01 3.64 21.07
C PHE A 371 -23.42 4.89 21.84
N ASP A 372 -22.47 5.47 22.58
CA ASP A 372 -22.64 6.77 23.24
C ASP A 372 -21.35 7.59 23.18
N PHE A 373 -21.34 8.61 22.31
CA PHE A 373 -20.21 9.52 22.15
C PHE A 373 -20.44 10.88 22.83
N THR A 374 -21.51 11.03 23.62
CA THR A 374 -21.89 12.31 24.25
C THR A 374 -20.83 12.82 25.24
N ASN A 375 -20.08 11.89 25.85
CA ASN A 375 -19.01 12.19 26.80
C ASN A 375 -17.64 12.44 26.14
N VAL A 376 -17.51 12.23 24.83
CA VAL A 376 -16.24 12.43 24.11
C VAL A 376 -15.99 13.92 23.89
N LYS A 377 -14.83 14.41 24.34
CA LYS A 377 -14.46 15.82 24.29
C LYS A 377 -13.37 16.08 23.26
N ASN A 378 -13.50 17.17 22.50
CA ASN A 378 -12.47 17.69 21.58
C ASN A 378 -11.94 16.71 20.51
N ALA A 379 -12.59 15.56 20.33
CA ALA A 379 -12.21 14.57 19.35
C ALA A 379 -12.91 14.81 18.00
N ARG A 380 -12.27 14.38 16.91
CA ARG A 380 -12.88 14.40 15.57
C ARG A 380 -12.21 13.42 14.62
N ILE A 381 -12.98 12.64 13.89
CA ILE A 381 -12.55 11.92 12.69
C ILE A 381 -12.42 12.91 11.54
N VAL A 382 -11.21 13.03 11.00
CA VAL A 382 -10.86 14.04 9.98
C VAL A 382 -10.67 13.42 8.59
N ALA A 383 -10.22 12.17 8.52
CA ALA A 383 -9.95 11.52 7.25
C ALA A 383 -10.10 10.00 7.29
N TYR A 384 -10.22 9.43 6.09
CA TYR A 384 -10.31 8.01 5.82
C TYR A 384 -9.42 7.66 4.62
N PHE A 385 -8.45 6.77 4.82
CA PHE A 385 -7.43 6.39 3.85
C PHE A 385 -7.67 4.95 3.39
N CYS A 386 -7.63 4.70 2.08
CA CYS A 386 -7.80 3.35 1.57
C CYS A 386 -7.16 3.10 0.19
N GLY A 387 -7.02 1.84 -0.18
CA GLY A 387 -6.54 1.35 -1.48
C GLY A 387 -7.68 0.84 -2.36
N HIS A 388 -7.58 -0.42 -2.82
CA HIS A 388 -8.59 -1.24 -3.51
C HIS A 388 -8.97 -0.79 -4.92
N ARG A 389 -9.07 0.52 -5.16
CA ARG A 389 -9.58 1.07 -6.44
C ARG A 389 -8.51 1.24 -7.51
N HIS A 390 -7.25 0.92 -7.18
CA HIS A 390 -6.09 0.99 -8.08
C HIS A 390 -6.03 2.31 -8.84
N ARG A 391 -6.26 3.41 -8.11
CA ARG A 391 -6.21 4.78 -8.63
C ARG A 391 -6.14 5.77 -7.49
N GLU A 392 -5.61 6.95 -7.79
CA GLU A 392 -5.79 8.10 -6.90
C GLU A 392 -7.19 8.71 -7.09
N ASP A 393 -7.91 8.87 -5.99
CA ASP A 393 -9.20 9.60 -5.94
C ASP A 393 -9.32 10.29 -4.59
N GLN A 394 -10.22 11.26 -4.49
CA GLN A 394 -10.49 11.97 -3.23
C GLN A 394 -11.87 12.63 -3.24
N TYR A 395 -12.53 12.61 -2.10
CA TYR A 395 -13.83 13.26 -1.89
C TYR A 395 -14.06 13.54 -0.40
N ARG A 396 -14.94 14.48 -0.09
CA ARG A 396 -15.30 14.84 1.29
C ARG A 396 -16.79 14.66 1.48
N ILE A 397 -17.18 13.91 2.52
CA ILE A 397 -18.58 13.64 2.86
C ILE A 397 -18.72 13.83 4.37
N ASN A 398 -19.75 14.58 4.80
CA ASN A 398 -20.03 14.89 6.21
C ASN A 398 -18.81 15.37 7.00
N GLY A 399 -17.94 16.14 6.35
CA GLY A 399 -16.73 16.71 6.94
C GLY A 399 -15.51 15.77 6.98
N ILE A 400 -15.66 14.48 6.64
CA ILE A 400 -14.57 13.48 6.60
C ILE A 400 -13.95 13.46 5.20
N GLN A 401 -12.62 13.61 5.13
CA GLN A 401 -11.86 13.55 3.88
C GLN A 401 -11.48 12.10 3.52
N TYR A 402 -12.05 11.57 2.45
CA TYR A 402 -11.65 10.29 1.87
C TYR A 402 -10.48 10.49 0.90
N ILE A 403 -9.43 9.69 1.06
CA ILE A 403 -8.24 9.71 0.20
C ILE A 403 -7.96 8.28 -0.25
N LEU A 404 -8.00 8.08 -1.55
CA LEU A 404 -7.69 6.80 -2.18
C LEU A 404 -6.27 6.85 -2.76
N PHE A 405 -5.53 5.77 -2.53
CA PHE A 405 -4.17 5.57 -3.00
C PHE A 405 -4.13 4.62 -4.19
N ASN A 406 -3.22 4.89 -5.13
CA ASN A 406 -2.95 3.97 -6.25
C ASN A 406 -2.22 2.71 -5.76
N CYS A 407 -2.41 1.61 -6.49
CA CYS A 407 -1.77 0.32 -6.22
C CYS A 407 -0.27 0.33 -6.51
N SER A 408 0.50 -0.37 -5.69
CA SER A 408 1.92 -0.59 -5.96
C SER A 408 2.14 -1.59 -7.09
N ALA A 409 1.30 -2.62 -7.20
CA ALA A 409 1.45 -3.64 -8.24
C ALA A 409 1.51 -3.04 -9.65
N LEU A 410 2.29 -3.67 -10.53
CA LEU A 410 2.39 -3.25 -11.92
C LEU A 410 1.03 -3.41 -12.62
N MET A 411 0.60 -2.35 -13.32
CA MET A 411 -0.59 -2.37 -14.15
C MET A 411 -0.29 -1.82 -15.54
N GLY A 412 0.14 -2.69 -16.46
CA GLY A 412 0.41 -2.33 -17.84
C GLY A 412 -0.86 -1.95 -18.61
N PRO A 413 -0.75 -1.16 -19.69
CA PRO A 413 -1.89 -0.52 -20.35
C PRO A 413 -2.86 -1.49 -21.02
N ASN A 414 -2.40 -2.71 -21.36
CA ASN A 414 -3.15 -3.65 -22.18
C ASN A 414 -3.99 -4.65 -21.38
N HIS A 415 -3.83 -4.71 -20.06
CA HIS A 415 -4.60 -5.63 -19.23
C HIS A 415 -6.03 -5.11 -19.00
N SER A 416 -7.01 -6.03 -18.97
CA SER A 416 -8.44 -5.70 -18.85
C SER A 416 -8.80 -5.01 -17.53
N LEU A 417 -8.13 -5.41 -16.46
CA LEU A 417 -8.30 -4.85 -15.11
C LEU A 417 -7.53 -3.54 -14.89
N THR A 418 -6.68 -3.11 -15.84
CA THR A 418 -5.95 -1.84 -15.72
C THR A 418 -6.90 -0.67 -15.74
N THR A 419 -6.91 0.08 -14.64
CA THR A 419 -7.75 1.27 -14.51
C THR A 419 -7.35 2.32 -15.54
N LYS A 420 -8.30 3.16 -15.97
CA LYS A 420 -7.99 4.30 -16.85
C LYS A 420 -6.87 5.18 -16.29
N TYR A 421 -6.76 5.28 -14.97
CA TYR A 421 -5.68 5.99 -14.30
C TYR A 421 -4.31 5.36 -14.66
N ASN A 422 -4.13 4.05 -14.44
CA ASN A 422 -2.86 3.38 -14.72
C ASN A 422 -2.58 3.23 -16.23
N LYS A 423 -3.61 3.10 -17.09
CA LYS A 423 -3.43 3.12 -18.55
C LYS A 423 -2.75 4.40 -19.04
N ASN A 424 -3.08 5.54 -18.44
CA ASN A 424 -2.48 6.83 -18.81
C ASN A 424 -1.05 7.00 -18.29
N LEU A 425 -0.60 6.17 -17.34
CA LEU A 425 0.75 6.22 -16.79
C LEU A 425 1.73 5.32 -17.53
N ASP A 426 1.21 4.43 -18.40
CA ASP A 426 1.97 3.44 -19.17
C ASP A 426 3.07 2.78 -18.33
N ARG A 427 2.65 2.09 -17.26
CA ARG A 427 3.58 1.55 -16.26
C ARG A 427 4.44 0.46 -16.87
N GLN A 428 5.74 0.59 -16.71
CA GLN A 428 6.73 -0.33 -17.27
C GLN A 428 7.66 -0.83 -16.18
N ILE A 429 8.14 -2.05 -16.37
CA ILE A 429 9.04 -2.67 -15.41
C ILE A 429 10.43 -2.02 -15.45
N ASP A 430 11.04 -1.85 -14.28
CA ASP A 430 12.34 -1.24 -14.01
C ASP A 430 12.41 0.26 -14.34
N HIS A 431 11.26 0.86 -14.66
CA HIS A 431 11.09 2.31 -14.76
C HIS A 431 10.54 2.88 -13.45
N SER A 432 10.72 4.19 -13.24
CA SER A 432 10.24 4.86 -12.03
C SER A 432 8.71 4.82 -11.88
N ASN A 433 7.95 4.52 -12.93
CA ASN A 433 6.49 4.36 -12.88
C ASN A 433 6.04 2.90 -12.61
N GLU A 434 6.95 1.97 -12.35
CA GLU A 434 6.60 0.57 -12.11
C GLU A 434 5.80 0.38 -10.82
N PHE A 435 6.16 1.10 -9.75
CA PHE A 435 5.64 0.96 -8.39
C PHE A 435 4.92 2.24 -7.95
N ALA A 436 4.20 2.19 -6.83
CA ALA A 436 3.63 3.37 -6.20
C ALA A 436 3.64 3.23 -4.67
N GLY A 437 3.89 4.34 -3.99
CA GLY A 437 3.77 4.43 -2.54
C GLY A 437 3.77 5.89 -2.08
N TYR A 438 3.56 6.10 -0.79
CA TYR A 438 3.30 7.42 -0.25
C TYR A 438 3.95 7.65 1.11
N ILE A 439 4.24 8.93 1.40
CA ILE A 439 4.36 9.43 2.77
C ILE A 439 3.25 10.45 2.97
N VAL A 440 2.42 10.25 3.99
CA VAL A 440 1.31 11.13 4.34
C VAL A 440 1.65 11.86 5.62
N ASN A 441 1.84 13.17 5.53
CA ASN A 441 2.05 14.05 6.67
C ASN A 441 0.71 14.62 7.14
N VAL A 442 0.39 14.42 8.40
CA VAL A 442 -0.80 14.94 9.09
C VAL A 442 -0.31 15.98 10.07
N ASP A 443 -0.51 17.26 9.74
CA ASP A 443 -0.04 18.38 10.57
C ASP A 443 -1.24 19.14 11.14
N LEU A 444 -1.53 18.90 12.43
CA LEU A 444 -2.68 19.50 13.10
C LEU A 444 -2.47 20.99 13.38
N LYS A 445 -1.22 21.46 13.53
CA LYS A 445 -0.93 22.89 13.72
C LYS A 445 -1.12 23.68 12.43
N ARG A 446 -0.83 23.07 11.27
CA ARG A 446 -1.09 23.65 9.95
C ARG A 446 -2.48 23.30 9.40
N HIS A 447 -3.30 22.55 10.15
CA HIS A 447 -4.62 22.08 9.74
C HIS A 447 -4.66 21.44 8.35
N ARG A 448 -3.67 20.57 8.06
CA ARG A 448 -3.54 19.99 6.72
C ARG A 448 -3.04 18.55 6.73
N ILE A 449 -3.49 17.82 5.71
CA ILE A 449 -2.96 16.51 5.32
C ILE A 449 -2.21 16.71 4.01
N GLN A 450 -1.01 16.18 3.90
CA GLN A 450 -0.19 16.22 2.70
C GLN A 450 0.20 14.80 2.31
N ALA A 451 -0.29 14.30 1.18
CA ALA A 451 0.13 13.02 0.62
C ALA A 451 1.22 13.27 -0.43
N PHE A 452 2.43 12.80 -0.17
CA PHE A 452 3.55 12.82 -1.10
C PHE A 452 3.65 11.44 -1.73
N GLY A 453 3.39 11.34 -3.03
CA GLY A 453 3.48 10.08 -3.77
C GLY A 453 4.80 9.95 -4.51
N TYR A 454 5.27 8.71 -4.65
CA TYR A 454 6.40 8.35 -5.49
C TYR A 454 5.99 7.30 -6.53
N GLY A 455 6.78 7.21 -7.60
CA GLY A 455 6.51 6.38 -8.77
C GLY A 455 5.22 6.71 -9.50
N ALA A 456 4.33 5.73 -9.70
CA ALA A 456 3.02 5.86 -10.32
C ALA A 456 1.97 6.55 -9.43
N ALA A 457 2.36 7.64 -8.78
CA ALA A 457 1.55 8.43 -7.87
C ALA A 457 1.77 9.94 -8.06
N SER A 458 0.80 10.76 -7.65
CA SER A 458 0.97 12.22 -7.69
C SER A 458 2.05 12.65 -6.70
N ARG A 459 3.02 13.45 -7.17
CA ARG A 459 4.15 13.93 -6.35
C ARG A 459 3.72 14.56 -5.03
N ARG A 460 2.63 15.34 -5.03
CA ARG A 460 2.09 15.97 -3.81
C ARG A 460 0.62 16.32 -3.98
N ARG A 461 -0.21 15.93 -3.00
CA ARG A 461 -1.61 16.30 -2.84
C ARG A 461 -1.80 16.91 -1.45
N VAL A 462 -2.58 17.99 -1.34
CA VAL A 462 -2.79 18.72 -0.07
C VAL A 462 -4.29 18.85 0.21
N TYR A 463 -4.67 18.58 1.45
CA TYR A 463 -6.04 18.59 1.94
C TYR A 463 -6.10 19.38 3.26
N PHE A 464 -7.23 20.00 3.55
CA PHE A 464 -7.43 20.80 4.76
C PHE A 464 -8.33 20.07 5.75
N ILE A 465 -7.94 20.11 7.04
CA ILE A 465 -8.62 19.45 8.16
C ILE A 465 -9.71 20.34 8.72
#